data_AF-A0A3B9LSC7-F1
#
_entry.id   AF-A0A3B9LSC7-F1
#
_cell.length_a   1.000
_cell.length_b   1.000
_cell.length_c   1.000
_cell.angle_alpha   90.00
_cell.angle_beta   90.00
_cell.angle_gamma   90.00
#
_symmetry.space_group_name_H-M   'P 1'
#
loop_
_entity.id
_entity.type
_entity.pdbx_description
1 polymer ?
#
loop_
_entity_poly.entity_id
_entity_poly.type
_entity_poly.pdbx_seq_one_letter_code
_entity_poly.pdbx_strand_id
1 'polypeptide(L)' 'MRWARPPARCTGFRRSSEWISKGYYGLDQGPIILMIENYRSGFLWRLMRRGPYIIDGLCRAGFSGGWLRDGTSTE' A
#
# COMPACT_ATOMS: atom_id res chain seq x y z
N MET A 1 -11.90 -4.17 25.71
CA MET A 1 -10.55 -4.73 25.87
C MET A 1 -9.58 -3.62 26.24
N ARG A 2 -8.89 -3.73 27.38
CA ARG A 2 -8.12 -2.64 28.02
C ARG A 2 -6.63 -2.89 27.81
N TRP A 3 -5.94 -1.98 27.11
CA TRP A 3 -4.48 -1.98 26.97
C TRP A 3 -3.84 -1.30 28.19
N ALA A 4 -3.14 -2.06 29.04
CA ALA A 4 -2.32 -1.51 30.12
C ALA A 4 -0.84 -1.56 29.70
N ARG A 5 -0.14 -0.42 29.74
CA ARG A 5 1.32 -0.33 29.51
C ARG A 5 2.02 -0.19 30.88
N PRO A 6 3.03 -1.01 31.21
CA PRO A 6 3.92 -0.73 32.35
C PRO A 6 5.07 0.20 31.93
N PRO A 7 5.75 0.87 32.89
CA PRO A 7 6.73 1.92 32.59
C PRO A 7 8.04 1.33 32.06
N ALA A 8 8.64 2.05 31.10
CA ALA A 8 9.90 1.68 30.48
C ALA A 8 11.08 1.88 31.43
N ARG A 9 11.93 0.85 31.57
CA ARG A 9 13.30 0.98 32.09
C ARG A 9 14.24 0.39 31.04
N CYS A 10 15.03 1.24 30.41
CA CYS A 10 15.99 0.84 29.38
C CYS A 10 17.30 0.38 30.02
N THR A 11 17.56 -0.93 30.02
CA THR A 11 18.90 -1.50 30.24
C THR A 11 19.07 -2.80 29.46
N GLY A 12 19.97 -2.82 28.48
CA GLY A 12 20.56 -4.02 27.86
C GLY A 12 19.75 -4.71 26.76
N PHE A 13 20.36 -4.93 25.58
CA PHE A 13 19.80 -5.77 24.52
C PHE A 13 19.79 -7.24 24.97
N ARG A 14 18.65 -7.67 25.53
CA ARG A 14 18.39 -9.05 25.92
C ARG A 14 17.30 -9.58 24.98
N ARG A 15 17.62 -10.50 24.06
CA ARG A 15 16.63 -11.18 23.18
C ARG A 15 15.78 -12.20 23.95
N SER A 16 15.22 -11.81 25.10
CA SER A 16 14.31 -12.65 25.86
C SER A 16 12.91 -12.06 25.75
N SER A 17 12.03 -12.80 25.06
CA SER A 17 10.57 -12.64 24.96
C SER A 17 10.03 -11.45 24.15
N GLU A 18 10.46 -11.33 22.89
CA GLU A 18 9.69 -10.55 21.91
C GLU A 18 8.53 -11.39 21.35
N TRP A 19 7.35 -10.80 21.24
CA TRP A 19 6.17 -11.45 20.67
C TRP A 19 6.33 -11.53 19.15
N ILE A 20 6.53 -12.74 18.64
CA ILE A 20 6.54 -13.03 17.21
C ILE A 20 5.20 -13.65 16.86
N SER A 21 4.43 -12.96 16.00
CA SER A 21 3.24 -13.57 15.41
C SER A 21 3.64 -14.81 14.62
N LYS A 22 3.00 -15.95 14.91
CA LYS A 22 3.18 -17.19 14.15
C LYS A 22 2.42 -17.18 12.82
N GLY A 23 1.51 -16.22 12.63
CA GLY A 23 0.62 -16.17 11.48
C GLY A 23 1.29 -15.53 10.27
N TYR A 24 1.04 -16.12 9.10
CA TYR A 24 1.29 -15.48 7.82
C TYR A 24 -0.03 -14.94 7.29
N TYR A 25 -0.14 -13.62 7.20
CA TYR A 25 -1.35 -12.98 6.69
C TYR A 25 -1.12 -12.58 5.24
N GLY A 26 -2.02 -13.05 4.36
CA GLY A 26 -1.97 -12.71 2.94
C GLY A 26 -2.08 -11.20 2.69
N LEU A 27 -2.72 -10.45 3.59
CA LEU A 27 -2.78 -8.98 3.52
C LEU A 27 -1.41 -8.32 3.75
N ASP A 28 -0.53 -8.94 4.53
CA ASP A 28 0.80 -8.41 4.79
C ASP A 28 1.78 -8.85 3.69
N GLN A 29 1.67 -10.10 3.24
CA GLN A 29 2.58 -10.67 2.23
C GLN A 29 2.22 -10.30 0.80
N GLY A 30 0.93 -10.20 0.49
CA GLY A 30 0.43 -9.90 -0.85
C GLY A 30 0.99 -8.58 -1.39
N PRO A 31 0.86 -7.46 -0.66
CA PRO A 31 1.43 -6.18 -1.07
C PRO A 31 2.94 -6.23 -1.30
N ILE A 32 3.70 -7.03 -0.54
CA ILE A 32 5.16 -7.16 -0.74
C ILE A 32 5.45 -7.67 -2.16
N ILE A 33 4.80 -8.77 -2.56
CA ILE A 33 4.98 -9.35 -3.89
C ILE A 33 4.47 -8.41 -4.98
N LEU A 34 3.29 -7.83 -4.78
CA LEU A 34 2.67 -6.89 -5.74
C LEU A 34 3.56 -5.67 -5.96
N MET A 35 4.18 -5.13 -4.91
CA MET A 35 5.05 -3.97 -5.02
C MET A 35 6.40 -4.32 -5.67
N ILE A 36 6.95 -5.51 -5.43
CA ILE A 36 8.15 -5.98 -6.15
C ILE A 36 7.88 -6.07 -7.65
N GLU A 37 6.76 -6.66 -8.07
CA GLU A 37 6.43 -6.76 -9.49
C GLU A 37 6.14 -5.39 -10.10
N ASN A 38 5.48 -4.51 -9.36
CA ASN A 38 5.29 -3.13 -9.79
C ASN A 38 6.60 -2.36 -9.96
N TYR A 39 7.59 -2.59 -9.10
CA TYR A 39 8.90 -1.99 -9.24
C TYR A 39 9.64 -2.52 -10.49
N ARG A 40 9.57 -3.84 -10.72
CA ARG A 40 10.31 -4.50 -11.82
C ARG A 40 9.74 -4.19 -13.20
N SER A 41 8.43 -4.27 -13.37
CA SER A 41 7.79 -4.19 -14.69
C SER A 41 6.64 -3.18 -14.76
N GLY A 42 6.19 -2.66 -13.61
CA GLY A 42 4.99 -1.87 -13.50
C GLY A 42 3.74 -2.59 -14.01
N PHE A 43 3.73 -3.94 -14.04
CA PHE A 43 2.64 -4.71 -14.64
C PHE A 43 1.29 -4.39 -14.01
N LEU A 44 1.19 -4.40 -12.67
CA LEU A 44 -0.07 -4.15 -11.99
C LEU A 44 -0.57 -2.72 -12.23
N TRP A 45 0.33 -1.72 -12.19
CA TRP A 45 -0.04 -0.35 -12.57
C TRP A 45 -0.52 -0.27 -14.02
N ARG A 46 0.20 -0.88 -14.98
CA ARG A 46 -0.23 -0.93 -16.39
C ARG A 46 -1.57 -1.62 -16.58
N LEU A 47 -1.85 -2.67 -15.82
CA LEU A 47 -3.12 -3.37 -15.85
C LEU A 47 -4.25 -2.48 -15.34
N MET A 48 -4.09 -1.85 -14.17
CA MET A 48 -5.12 -0.97 -13.60
C MET A 48 -5.42 0.22 -14.51
N ARG A 49 -4.40 0.78 -15.18
CA ARG A 49 -4.57 1.88 -16.15
C ARG A 49 -5.44 1.52 -17.37
N ARG A 50 -5.66 0.24 -17.66
CA ARG A 50 -6.52 -0.18 -18.78
C ARG A 50 -7.99 -0.27 -18.41
N GLY A 51 -8.33 -0.20 -17.12
CA GLY A 51 -9.70 -0.31 -16.65
C GLY A 51 -10.47 1.00 -16.84
N PRO A 52 -11.52 1.06 -17.68
CA PRO A 52 -12.29 2.29 -17.88
C PRO A 52 -12.96 2.77 -16.58
N TYR A 53 -13.45 1.85 -15.75
CA TYR A 53 -14.07 2.20 -14.46
C TYR A 53 -13.10 2.85 -13.47
N ILE A 54 -11.82 2.46 -13.49
CA ILE A 54 -10.81 3.05 -12.62
C ILE A 54 -10.50 4.46 -13.08
N ILE A 55 -10.32 4.66 -14.39
CA ILE A 55 -10.12 5.98 -14.99
C ILE A 55 -11.30 6.90 -14.66
N ASP A 56 -12.53 6.46 -14.95
CA ASP A 56 -13.73 7.24 -14.73
C ASP A 56 -13.90 7.59 -13.25
N GLY A 57 -13.62 6.65 -12.35
CA GLY A 57 -13.66 6.89 -10.91
C GLY A 57 -12.64 7.93 -10.46
N LEU A 58 -11.40 7.86 -10.97
CA LEU A 58 -10.35 8.83 -10.66
C LEU A 58 -10.65 10.22 -11.22
N CYS A 59 -11.14 10.31 -12.46
CA CYS A 59 -11.57 11.57 -13.06
C CYS A 59 -12.73 12.19 -12.28
N ARG A 60 -13.73 11.39 -11.88
CA ARG A 60 -14.86 11.86 -11.05
C ARG A 60 -14.43 12.31 -9.65
N ALA A 61 -13.38 11.70 -9.11
CA ALA A 61 -12.78 12.12 -7.85
C ALA A 61 -11.91 13.39 -7.97
N GLY A 62 -11.77 13.95 -9.18
CA GLY A 62 -11.02 15.19 -9.44
C GLY A 62 -9.53 15.00 -9.66
N PHE A 63 -9.04 13.76 -9.86
CA PHE A 63 -7.67 13.51 -10.26
C PHE A 63 -7.48 13.83 -11.75
N SER A 64 -6.37 14.47 -12.10
CA SER A 64 -5.96 14.81 -13.46
C SER A 64 -4.45 14.61 -13.64
N GLY A 65 -3.97 14.64 -14.88
CA GLY A 65 -2.54 14.51 -15.20
C GLY A 65 -2.05 13.08 -15.44
N GLY A 66 -0.83 13.00 -15.98
CA GLY A 66 -0.11 11.75 -16.22
C GLY A 66 -0.73 10.92 -17.34
N TRP A 67 -1.48 9.87 -16.96
CA TRP A 67 -2.19 8.98 -17.89
C TRP A 67 -3.72 9.12 -17.80
N LEU A 68 -4.19 10.02 -16.93
CA LEU A 68 -5.59 10.44 -16.89
C LEU A 68 -5.76 11.59 -17.89
N ARG A 69 -6.97 11.75 -18.43
CA ARG A 69 -7.24 12.84 -19.37
C ARG A 69 -7.01 14.16 -18.65
N ASP A 70 -6.14 15.00 -19.20
CA ASP A 70 -6.05 16.38 -18.76
C ASP A 70 -7.40 17.05 -19.05
N GLY A 71 -7.96 17.72 -18.05
CA GLY A 71 -9.18 18.52 -18.21
C GLY A 71 -9.02 19.73 -19.12
N THR A 72 -7.99 19.76 -19.97
CA THR A 72 -7.58 20.90 -20.78
C THR A 72 -7.32 20.45 -22.22
N SER A 73 -8.40 20.24 -22.97
CA SER A 73 -8.40 20.32 -24.44
C SER A 73 -9.68 21.03 -24.86
N THR A 74 -9.87 22.22 -24.31
CA THR A 74 -10.86 23.18 -24.77
C THR A 74 -10.24 24.56 -24.62
N GLU A 75 -9.33 24.85 -25.54
CA GLU A 75 -9.13 26.12 -26.22
C GLU A 75 -8.28 25.89 -27.48
#